data_AF-A0A7Z8KNM4-F1
#
_entry.id   AF-A0A7Z8KNM4-F1
#
_cell.length_a   1.000
_cell.length_b   1.000
_cell.length_c   1.000
_cell.angle_alpha   90.00
_cell.angle_beta   90.00
_cell.angle_gamma   90.00
#
_symmetry.space_group_name_H-M   'P 1'
#
loop_
_entity.id
_entity.type
_entity.pdbx_description
1 polymer ?
#
loop_
_entity_poly.entity_id
_entity_poly.type
_entity_poly.pdbx_seq_one_letter_code
_entity_poly.pdbx_strand_id
1 'polypeptide(L)'
;MLPNTINTHNRGLFNTEAIYEFLYEARYIILLYIIGDFLTTFHAINNGYGFEENGILSSIMGTHGLWSLLIVKLMILTVIYWNYCSIKASVHSYARNLWNLSRTGVSVFGLVLVINNLMVITVRSSLFECLGLF
;
A
#
# COMPACT_ATOMS: atom_id res chain seq x y z
N MET A 1 28.85 38.86 16.30
CA MET A 1 28.19 37.90 15.39
C MET A 1 27.62 36.78 16.25
N LEU A 2 26.32 36.81 16.51
CA LEU A 2 25.61 35.73 17.20
C LEU A 2 25.06 34.77 16.13
N PRO A 3 25.25 33.45 16.26
CA PRO A 3 24.59 32.52 15.37
C PRO A 3 23.09 32.54 15.66
N ASN A 4 22.30 32.96 14.67
CA ASN A 4 20.85 32.81 14.68
C ASN A 4 20.53 31.32 14.79
N THR A 5 20.11 30.88 15.98
CA THR A 5 19.43 29.62 16.21
C THR A 5 18.10 29.64 15.46
N ILE A 6 18.13 29.12 14.24
CA ILE A 6 16.93 28.89 13.44
C ILE A 6 16.10 27.84 14.18
N ASN A 7 15.03 28.32 14.83
CA ASN A 7 13.99 27.50 15.42
C ASN A 7 13.23 26.73 14.32
N THR A 8 13.77 25.60 13.87
CA THR A 8 13.05 24.67 12.98
C THR A 8 12.22 23.69 13.81
N HIS A 9 11.20 24.19 14.49
CA HIS A 9 10.25 23.34 15.22
C HIS A 9 8.81 23.63 14.78
N ASN A 10 8.57 23.56 13.46
CA ASN A 10 7.23 23.34 12.95
C ASN A 10 7.30 22.55 11.64
N ARG A 11 7.68 21.27 11.72
CA ARG A 11 7.50 20.34 10.59
C ARG A 11 6.02 20.01 10.51
N GLY A 12 5.25 20.89 9.88
CA GLY A 12 3.84 20.68 9.63
C GLY A 12 3.61 19.34 8.92
N LEU A 13 2.52 18.67 9.27
CA LEU A 13 2.04 17.40 8.68
C LEU A 13 1.98 17.42 7.14
N PHE A 14 1.94 18.61 6.55
CA PHE A 14 1.86 18.90 5.11
C PHE A 14 3.11 19.61 4.57
N ASN A 15 4.30 19.24 5.03
CA ASN A 15 5.52 19.70 4.36
C ASN A 15 5.68 18.95 3.02
N THR A 16 5.66 19.68 1.91
CA THR A 16 5.81 19.13 0.55
C THR A 16 7.06 18.28 0.43
N GLU A 17 8.19 18.67 1.05
CA GLU A 17 9.42 17.87 1.01
C GLU A 17 9.26 16.52 1.72
N ALA A 18 8.59 16.51 2.86
CA ALA A 18 8.31 15.27 3.60
C ALA A 18 7.36 14.34 2.84
N ILE A 19 6.41 14.92 2.09
CA ILE A 19 5.50 14.18 1.21
C ILE A 19 6.29 13.58 0.03
N TYR A 20 7.16 14.35 -0.62
CA TYR A 20 7.98 13.84 -1.73
C TYR A 20 8.90 12.70 -1.27
N GLU A 21 9.54 12.86 -0.11
CA GLU A 21 10.41 11.83 0.48
C GLU A 21 9.60 10.58 0.83
N PHE A 22 8.41 10.75 1.41
CA PHE A 22 7.48 9.64 1.65
C PHE A 22 7.07 8.93 0.36
N LEU A 23 6.66 9.66 -0.67
CA LEU A 23 6.25 9.09 -1.96
C LEU A 23 7.40 8.32 -2.60
N TYR A 24 8.62 8.85 -2.53
CA TYR A 24 9.81 8.18 -3.02
C TYR A 24 10.11 6.89 -2.26
N GLU A 25 9.99 6.89 -0.93
CA GLU A 25 10.18 5.70 -0.11
C GLU A 25 9.07 4.67 -0.29
N ALA A 26 7.82 5.12 -0.34
CA ALA A 26 6.63 4.28 -0.49
C ALA A 26 6.35 3.89 -1.95
N ARG A 27 7.22 4.25 -2.91
CA ARG A 27 7.00 4.00 -4.34
C ARG A 27 6.65 2.56 -4.66
N TYR A 28 7.27 1.58 -4.00
CA TYR A 28 6.98 0.17 -4.25
C TYR A 28 5.65 -0.26 -3.63
N ILE A 29 5.24 0.33 -2.52
CA ILE A 29 3.90 0.14 -1.95
C ILE A 29 2.86 0.69 -2.93
N ILE A 30 3.07 1.91 -3.42
CA ILE A 30 2.14 2.54 -4.37
C ILE A 30 2.08 1.73 -5.68
N LEU A 31 3.23 1.35 -6.25
CA LEU A 31 3.28 0.61 -7.50
C LEU A 31 2.72 -0.81 -7.39
N LEU A 32 3.05 -1.56 -6.33
CA LEU A 32 2.68 -2.97 -6.22
C LEU A 32 1.36 -3.16 -5.49
N TYR A 33 1.22 -2.59 -4.29
CA TYR A 33 0.05 -2.80 -3.44
C TYR A 33 -1.17 -1.99 -3.89
N ILE A 34 -0.97 -0.79 -4.44
CA ILE A 34 -2.08 0.06 -4.90
C ILE A 34 -2.33 -0.17 -6.39
N ILE A 35 -1.40 0.25 -7.25
CA ILE A 35 -1.58 0.25 -8.70
C ILE A 35 -1.60 -1.18 -9.25
N GLY A 36 -0.59 -1.98 -8.93
CA GLY A 36 -0.45 -3.34 -9.44
C GLY A 36 -1.61 -4.22 -9.04
N ASP A 37 -1.93 -4.26 -7.75
CA ASP A 37 -3.06 -5.05 -7.24
C ASP A 37 -4.39 -4.56 -7.84
N PHE A 38 -4.63 -3.24 -7.89
CA PHE A 38 -5.84 -2.71 -8.49
C PHE A 38 -5.97 -3.06 -9.98
N LEU A 39 -4.90 -2.89 -10.77
CA LEU A 39 -4.92 -3.19 -12.21
C LEU A 39 -5.12 -4.67 -12.47
N THR A 40 -4.46 -5.54 -11.70
CA THR A 40 -4.61 -6.98 -11.84
C THR A 40 -6.03 -7.43 -11.43
N THR A 41 -6.57 -6.92 -10.31
CA THR A 41 -7.96 -7.18 -9.91
C THR A 41 -8.97 -6.64 -10.93
N PHE A 42 -8.76 -5.42 -11.43
CA PHE A 42 -9.60 -4.83 -12.48
C PHE A 42 -9.59 -5.69 -13.75
N HIS A 43 -8.41 -6.13 -14.19
CA HIS A 43 -8.27 -6.98 -15.37
C HIS A 43 -8.90 -8.36 -15.17
N ALA A 44 -8.72 -8.97 -13.99
CA ALA A 44 -9.30 -10.26 -13.66
C ALA A 44 -10.83 -10.22 -13.67
N ILE A 45 -11.43 -9.18 -13.08
CA ILE A 45 -12.89 -9.04 -12.98
C ILE A 45 -13.50 -8.63 -14.31
N ASN A 46 -12.91 -7.65 -15.00
CA ASN A 46 -13.45 -7.16 -16.27
C ASN A 46 -13.42 -8.22 -17.38
N ASN A 47 -12.46 -9.16 -17.33
CA ASN A 47 -12.38 -10.26 -18.27
C ASN A 47 -13.02 -11.57 -17.77
N GLY A 48 -13.68 -11.54 -16.60
CA GLY A 48 -14.38 -12.70 -16.04
C GLY A 48 -13.49 -13.88 -15.62
N TYR A 49 -12.20 -13.62 -15.34
CA TYR A 49 -11.23 -14.63 -14.93
C TYR A 49 -11.11 -14.80 -13.41
N GLY A 50 -11.58 -13.84 -12.61
CA GLY A 50 -11.48 -13.90 -11.15
C GLY A 50 -12.74 -13.44 -10.45
N PHE A 51 -13.10 -14.12 -9.35
CA PHE A 51 -14.08 -13.67 -8.37
C PHE A 51 -13.33 -13.17 -7.14
N GLU A 52 -13.73 -12.04 -6.56
CA GLU A 52 -13.23 -11.63 -5.25
C GLU A 52 -13.77 -12.57 -4.18
N GLU A 53 -12.93 -13.47 -3.68
CA GLU A 53 -13.27 -14.39 -2.58
C GLU A 53 -13.38 -13.68 -1.22
N ASN A 54 -12.82 -12.47 -1.12
CA ASN A 54 -12.83 -11.73 0.12
C ASN A 54 -14.20 -11.06 0.34
N GLY A 55 -15.07 -11.69 1.14
CA GLY A 55 -16.49 -11.34 1.26
C GLY A 55 -16.77 -9.88 1.64
N ILE A 56 -15.88 -9.23 2.40
CA ILE A 56 -16.01 -7.80 2.74
C ILE A 56 -15.74 -6.94 1.51
N LEU A 57 -14.66 -7.22 0.76
CA LEU A 57 -14.34 -6.48 -0.46
C LEU A 57 -15.40 -6.72 -1.54
N SER A 58 -15.85 -7.97 -1.71
CA SER A 58 -16.89 -8.35 -2.65
C SER A 58 -18.22 -7.62 -2.37
N SER A 59 -18.61 -7.49 -1.10
CA SER A 59 -19.82 -6.73 -0.72
C SER A 59 -19.70 -5.23 -1.01
N ILE A 60 -18.51 -4.65 -0.79
CA ILE A 60 -18.25 -3.23 -1.06
C ILE A 60 -18.19 -2.99 -2.59
N MET A 61 -17.59 -3.92 -3.33
CA MET A 61 -17.51 -3.88 -4.80
C MET A 61 -18.89 -4.08 -5.46
N GLY A 62 -19.74 -4.94 -4.91
CA GLY A 62 -21.10 -5.14 -5.41
C GLY A 62 -22.01 -3.92 -5.24
N THR A 63 -21.69 -3.03 -4.29
CA THR A 63 -22.49 -1.83 -3.99
C THR A 63 -21.92 -0.55 -4.61
N HIS A 64 -20.60 -0.41 -4.67
CA HIS A 64 -19.92 0.82 -5.09
C HIS A 64 -19.01 0.63 -6.33
N GLY A 65 -18.98 -0.58 -6.90
CA GLY A 65 -18.14 -0.94 -8.05
C GLY A 65 -16.65 -1.06 -7.71
N LEU A 66 -15.85 -1.35 -8.74
CA LEU A 66 -14.40 -1.56 -8.64
C LEU A 66 -13.64 -0.35 -8.05
N TRP A 67 -14.14 0.88 -8.26
CA TRP A 67 -13.51 2.11 -7.75
C TRP A 67 -13.43 2.17 -6.22
N SER A 68 -14.33 1.47 -5.53
CA SER A 68 -14.32 1.37 -4.07
C SER A 68 -13.05 0.70 -3.52
N LEU A 69 -12.49 -0.27 -4.25
CA LEU A 69 -11.24 -0.94 -3.88
C LEU A 69 -10.06 0.03 -3.88
N LEU A 70 -10.04 0.94 -4.85
CA LEU A 70 -9.03 1.98 -4.94
C LEU A 70 -9.13 2.94 -3.74
N ILE A 71 -10.35 3.33 -3.34
CA ILE A 71 -10.59 4.18 -2.17
C ILE A 71 -10.08 3.53 -0.88
N VAL A 72 -10.39 2.25 -0.66
CA VAL A 72 -9.90 1.51 0.52
C VAL A 72 -8.36 1.49 0.55
N LYS A 73 -7.72 1.26 -0.60
CA LYS A 73 -6.25 1.28 -0.72
C LYS A 73 -5.66 2.65 -0.45
N LEU A 74 -6.31 3.73 -0.89
CA LEU A 74 -5.90 5.11 -0.58
C LEU A 74 -6.07 5.44 0.91
N MET A 75 -7.11 4.92 1.58
CA MET A 75 -7.24 5.04 3.03
C MET A 75 -6.08 4.35 3.75
N ILE A 76 -5.71 3.13 3.33
CA ILE A 76 -4.55 2.41 3.88
C ILE A 76 -3.27 3.22 3.65
N LEU A 77 -3.07 3.80 2.47
CA LEU A 77 -1.92 4.66 2.19
C LEU A 77 -1.87 5.89 3.11
N THR A 78 -3.02 6.48 3.42
CA THR A 78 -3.13 7.62 4.35
C THR A 78 -2.74 7.22 5.78
N VAL A 79 -3.17 6.03 6.22
CA VAL A 79 -2.76 5.46 7.52
C VAL A 79 -1.24 5.20 7.55
N ILE A 80 -0.67 4.67 6.46
CA ILE A 80 0.78 4.46 6.33
C ILE A 80 1.53 5.80 6.39
N TYR A 81 1.03 6.84 5.71
CA TYR A 81 1.60 8.19 5.78
C TYR A 81 1.56 8.76 7.20
N TRP A 82 0.43 8.59 7.90
CA TRP A 82 0.31 9.01 9.29
C TRP A 82 1.34 8.29 10.18
N ASN A 83 1.52 6.99 9.98
CA ASN A 83 2.48 6.19 10.70
C ASN A 83 3.92 6.65 10.41
N TYR A 84 4.24 6.95 9.15
CA TYR A 84 5.53 7.52 8.73
C TYR A 84 5.82 8.85 9.43
N CYS A 85 4.85 9.78 9.45
CA CYS A 85 4.98 11.05 10.15
C CYS A 85 5.20 10.87 11.65
N SER A 86 4.47 9.93 12.27
CA SER A 86 4.60 9.60 13.70
C SER A 86 5.99 9.06 14.02
N ILE A 87 6.54 8.19 13.15
CA ILE A 87 7.89 7.64 13.29
C ILE A 87 8.96 8.72 13.08
N LYS A 88 8.80 9.61 12.10
CA LYS A 88 9.76 10.71 11.87
C LYS A 88 9.78 11.73 13.01
N ALA A 89 8.67 11.90 13.73
CA ALA A 89 8.62 12.71 14.93
C ALA A 89 9.33 12.05 16.13
N SER A 90 9.44 10.71 16.14
CA SER A 90 10.12 9.96 17.19
C SER A 90 11.65 9.91 16.96
N VAL A 91 12.43 10.20 18.02
CA VAL A 91 13.90 10.23 17.98
C VAL A 91 14.52 8.82 18.15
N HIS A 92 13.70 7.80 18.46
CA HIS A 92 14.20 6.47 18.75
C HIS A 92 14.61 5.68 17.50
N SER A 93 15.84 5.14 17.52
CA SER A 93 16.39 4.25 16.49
C SER A 93 15.47 3.04 16.19
N TYR A 94 14.76 2.53 17.19
CA TYR A 94 13.79 1.43 17.04
C TYR A 94 12.64 1.76 16.07
N ALA A 95 12.14 2.99 16.09
CA ALA A 95 11.03 3.40 15.23
C ALA A 95 11.44 3.41 13.75
N ARG A 96 12.71 3.72 13.45
CA ARG A 96 13.24 3.67 12.08
C ARG A 96 13.37 2.25 11.55
N ASN A 97 13.73 1.28 12.39
CA ASN A 97 13.72 -0.14 12.00
C ASN A 97 12.30 -0.66 11.77
N LEU A 98 11.34 -0.28 12.61
CA LEU A 98 9.92 -0.60 12.42
C LEU A 98 9.37 -0.06 11.09
N TRP A 99 9.73 1.17 10.71
CA TRP A 99 9.36 1.73 9.41
C TRP A 99 9.95 0.93 8.24
N ASN A 100 11.23 0.59 8.31
CA ASN A 100 11.87 -0.19 7.24
C ASN A 100 11.24 -1.58 7.11
N LEU A 101 10.91 -2.22 8.24
CA LEU A 101 10.24 -3.51 8.28
C LEU A 101 8.82 -3.41 7.71
N SER A 102 8.02 -2.44 8.16
CA SER A 102 6.65 -2.26 7.69
C SER A 102 6.61 -1.91 6.21
N ARG A 103 7.51 -1.03 5.75
CA ARG A 103 7.64 -0.67 4.33
C ARG A 103 7.94 -1.88 3.46
N THR A 104 8.93 -2.67 3.86
CA THR A 104 9.32 -3.89 3.14
C THR A 104 8.19 -4.92 3.19
N GLY A 105 7.58 -5.12 4.35
CA GLY A 105 6.47 -6.05 4.54
C GLY A 105 5.27 -5.73 3.66
N VAL A 106 4.81 -4.48 3.65
CA VAL A 106 3.69 -4.05 2.80
C VAL A 106 4.05 -4.15 1.32
N SER A 107 5.29 -3.81 0.93
CA SER A 107 5.75 -3.94 -0.46
C SER A 107 5.79 -5.41 -0.91
N VAL A 108 6.28 -6.32 -0.08
CA VAL A 108 6.31 -7.77 -0.36
C VAL A 108 4.89 -8.32 -0.40
N PHE A 109 4.04 -7.92 0.53
CA PHE A 109 2.63 -8.32 0.53
C PHE A 109 1.92 -7.86 -0.75
N GLY A 110 2.11 -6.62 -1.18
CA GLY A 110 1.61 -6.12 -2.46
C GLY A 110 2.15 -6.89 -3.66
N LEU A 111 3.44 -7.25 -3.65
CA LEU A 111 4.03 -8.09 -4.71
C LEU A 111 3.38 -9.47 -4.77
N VAL A 112 3.18 -10.13 -3.62
CA VAL A 112 2.53 -11.44 -3.54
C VAL A 112 1.09 -11.37 -4.06
N LEU A 113 0.34 -10.32 -3.71
CA LEU A 113 -1.01 -10.10 -4.23
C LEU A 113 -1.02 -9.93 -5.76
N VAL A 114 -0.13 -9.11 -6.30
CA VAL A 114 0.01 -8.94 -7.75
C VAL A 114 0.32 -10.26 -8.45
N ILE A 115 1.26 -11.05 -7.92
CA ILE A 115 1.60 -12.37 -8.47
C ILE A 115 0.39 -13.31 -8.39
N ASN A 116 -0.33 -13.31 -7.27
CA ASN A 116 -1.53 -14.12 -7.10
C ASN A 116 -2.59 -13.76 -8.14
N ASN A 117 -2.91 -12.49 -8.28
CA ASN A 117 -3.90 -12.02 -9.26
C ASN A 117 -3.45 -12.30 -10.70
N LEU A 118 -2.15 -12.16 -10.99
CA LEU A 118 -1.60 -12.47 -12.31
C LEU A 118 -1.65 -13.96 -12.61
N MET A 119 -1.42 -14.84 -11.63
CA MET A 119 -1.59 -16.29 -11.76
C MET A 119 -3.05 -16.67 -12.02
N VAL A 120 -3.99 -16.04 -11.32
CA VAL A 120 -5.43 -16.23 -11.59
C VAL A 120 -5.78 -15.81 -13.02
N ILE A 121 -5.22 -14.70 -13.51
CA ILE A 121 -5.46 -14.25 -14.90
C ILE A 121 -4.83 -15.22 -15.93
N THR A 122 -3.61 -15.69 -15.69
CA THR A 122 -2.81 -16.43 -16.68
C THR A 122 -3.09 -17.93 -16.68
N VAL A 123 -3.26 -18.53 -15.50
CA VAL A 123 -3.39 -19.98 -15.30
C VAL A 123 -4.81 -20.36 -14.87
N ARG A 124 -5.67 -19.40 -14.53
CA ARG A 124 -6.99 -19.62 -13.88
C ARG A 124 -6.91 -20.35 -12.53
N SER A 125 -5.72 -20.44 -11.94
CA SER A 125 -5.51 -20.97 -10.58
C SER A 125 -4.86 -19.92 -9.69
N SER A 126 -5.22 -19.95 -8.42
CA SER A 126 -4.63 -19.05 -7.42
C SER A 126 -3.25 -19.55 -6.97
N LEU A 127 -2.41 -18.65 -6.45
CA LEU A 127 -1.12 -19.04 -5.82
C LEU A 127 -1.33 -20.05 -4.69
N PHE A 128 -2.43 -19.88 -3.95
CA PHE A 128 -2.79 -20.74 -2.83
C PHE A 128 -3.22 -22.14 -3.28
N GLU A 129 -3.94 -22.24 -4.40
CA GLU A 129 -4.32 -23.51 -5.02
C GLU A 129 -3.08 -24.24 -5.58
N CYS A 130 -2.17 -23.51 -6.22
CA CYS A 130 -0.91 -24.08 -6.72
C CYS A 130 0.03 -24.56 -5.59
N LEU A 131 -0.03 -23.90 -4.43
CA LEU A 131 0.70 -24.31 -3.21
C LEU A 131 -0.03 -25.41 -2.42
N GLY A 132 -1.19 -25.87 -2.88
CA GLY A 132 -1.99 -26.93 -2.23
C GLY A 132 -2.62 -26.51 -0.91
N LEU A 133 -2.81 -25.20 -0.70
CA LEU A 133 -3.40 -24.67 0.54
C LEU A 133 -4.93 -24.69 0.54
N PHE A 134 -5.60 -24.80 -0.61
CA PHE A 134 -7.03 -25.12 -0.78
C PHE A 134 -7.26 -25.72 -2.16
#